data_AF-A0A942GZM9-F1
#
_entry.id   AF-A0A942GZM9-F1
#
_cell.length_a   1.000
_cell.length_b   1.000
_cell.length_c   1.000
_cell.angle_alpha   90.00
_cell.angle_beta   90.00
_cell.angle_gamma   90.00
#
_symmetry.space_group_name_H-M   'P 1'
#
loop_
_entity.id
_entity.type
_entity.pdbx_description
1 polymer ?
#
loop_
_entity_poly.entity_id
_entity_poly.type
_entity_poly.pdbx_seq_one_letter_code
_entity_poly.pdbx_strand_id
1 'polypeptide(L)'
;MRKSLALAVPALALGAALLFSPACRRGPSAPPWVQAAPAGSQMGLSGRLGWLMRDPNFRKLLDQSPAVSQSLDVFLQRAHVNPATDPGRLTVHLLDTPDEASPTKGVLLALDQFQDPKALQNALATNFPPEGTLRWNGRDCPLHVILDVESGQFKAHLRALGDPDGRIWIGDLATLTKAANGAFGPPPLLARAAAWITQDAPLQGFLKPEDILRGLRDKAHENLAVELPQGIAYLVWSVTPPASKDQPYEMELAVSGEEAGIAQTTPWMQRLAAIAGSVQKGQAPPPEIQSGKDWASLRLRLTGAQVEEVLSKLGQSFVSLPQATPTKA
;
A
#
# COMPACT_ATOMS: atom_id res chain seq x y z
N MET A 1 80.57 25.26 -8.14
CA MET A 1 80.74 23.84 -7.73
C MET A 1 79.39 23.31 -7.30
N ARG A 2 78.95 22.18 -7.87
CA ARG A 2 78.15 21.07 -7.28
C ARG A 2 76.97 21.45 -6.35
N LYS A 3 75.72 20.98 -6.48
CA LYS A 3 75.09 19.85 -7.19
C LYS A 3 73.57 19.97 -6.93
N SER A 4 72.76 19.54 -7.91
CA SER A 4 71.49 18.79 -7.78
C SER A 4 70.29 19.41 -7.03
N LEU A 5 69.02 19.22 -7.39
CA LEU A 5 68.34 18.63 -8.54
C LEU A 5 66.89 19.15 -8.50
N ALA A 6 66.28 19.35 -9.66
CA ALA A 6 64.86 19.64 -9.81
C ALA A 6 63.97 18.46 -9.33
N LEU A 7 62.77 18.76 -8.84
CA LEU A 7 61.62 17.92 -9.15
C LEU A 7 60.39 18.80 -9.41
N ALA A 8 59.79 18.53 -10.57
CA ALA A 8 58.62 19.18 -11.12
C ALA A 8 57.37 18.37 -10.75
N VAL A 9 56.29 19.10 -10.44
CA VAL A 9 54.86 18.79 -10.75
C VAL A 9 54.17 17.77 -9.81
N PRO A 10 52.83 17.78 -9.56
CA PRO A 10 51.76 18.65 -10.10
C PRO A 10 50.78 19.27 -9.07
N ALA A 11 50.06 20.28 -9.58
CA ALA A 11 48.73 20.69 -9.17
C ALA A 11 47.67 19.57 -9.37
N LEU A 12 47.60 18.62 -8.43
CA LEU A 12 46.55 17.58 -8.36
C LEU A 12 45.85 17.53 -6.99
N ALA A 13 45.88 18.62 -6.22
CA ALA A 13 45.28 18.65 -4.87
C ALA A 13 43.97 19.45 -4.75
N LEU A 14 43.43 20.00 -5.85
CA LEU A 14 42.21 20.83 -5.82
C LEU A 14 41.07 20.34 -6.73
N GLY A 15 41.12 19.09 -7.18
CA GLY A 15 40.04 18.44 -7.95
C GLY A 15 39.29 17.30 -7.23
N ALA A 16 39.75 16.90 -6.04
CA ALA A 16 39.25 15.69 -5.35
C ALA A 16 38.36 15.96 -4.13
N ALA A 17 38.11 17.24 -3.78
CA ALA A 17 37.38 17.61 -2.56
C ALA A 17 35.90 18.01 -2.79
N LEU A 18 35.37 17.87 -4.01
CA LEU A 18 33.96 18.19 -4.34
C LEU A 18 33.16 17.05 -4.97
N LEU A 19 33.66 15.81 -4.96
CA LEU A 19 32.94 14.68 -5.60
C LEU A 19 32.64 13.47 -4.71
N PHE A 20 32.98 13.47 -3.43
CA PHE A 20 32.55 12.40 -2.52
C PHE A 20 32.34 12.91 -1.10
N SER A 21 31.40 13.84 -0.94
CA SER A 21 30.56 13.77 0.25
C SER A 21 29.53 12.70 -0.03
N PRO A 22 29.54 11.53 0.64
CA PRO A 22 28.33 10.75 0.74
C PRO A 22 27.39 11.61 1.56
N ALA A 23 26.65 12.50 0.90
CA ALA A 23 25.35 12.88 1.38
C ALA A 23 24.71 11.53 1.72
N CYS A 24 24.44 11.32 3.00
CA CYS A 24 23.55 10.27 3.46
C CYS A 24 22.22 10.51 2.76
N ARG A 25 22.10 10.11 1.49
CA ARG A 25 20.83 9.82 0.87
C ARG A 25 20.32 8.67 1.71
N ARG A 26 19.51 8.97 2.73
CA ARG A 26 18.49 8.04 3.17
C ARG A 26 17.86 7.56 1.87
N GLY A 27 18.06 6.29 1.54
CA GLY A 27 17.43 5.71 0.35
C GLY A 27 15.93 6.04 0.39
N PRO A 28 15.25 6.08 -0.75
CA PRO A 28 13.82 6.34 -0.75
C PRO A 28 13.14 5.44 0.28
N SER A 29 12.41 6.06 1.20
CA SER A 29 11.72 5.33 2.27
C SER A 29 10.41 4.77 1.71
N ALA A 30 9.96 3.63 2.22
CA ALA A 30 8.63 3.13 1.88
C ALA A 30 7.56 4.16 2.29
N PRO A 31 6.38 4.21 1.65
CA PRO A 31 5.28 5.06 2.08
C PRO A 31 4.92 4.80 3.56
N PRO A 32 4.46 5.82 4.32
CA PRO A 32 4.18 5.67 5.75
C PRO A 32 3.20 4.52 6.09
N TRP A 33 2.20 4.29 5.24
CA TRP A 33 1.23 3.21 5.44
C TRP A 33 1.85 1.82 5.24
N VAL A 34 2.83 1.70 4.32
CA VAL A 34 3.61 0.46 4.13
C VAL A 34 4.52 0.23 5.32
N GLN A 35 5.10 1.30 5.87
CA GLN A 35 5.94 1.19 7.07
C GLN A 35 5.16 0.67 8.27
N ALA A 36 3.87 1.00 8.34
CA ALA A 36 2.96 0.57 9.38
C ALA A 36 2.31 -0.80 9.11
N ALA A 37 2.53 -1.40 7.93
CA ALA A 37 1.86 -2.64 7.54
C ALA A 37 2.22 -3.79 8.50
N PRO A 38 1.23 -4.52 9.05
CA PRO A 38 1.51 -5.69 9.89
C PRO A 38 2.29 -6.74 9.08
N ALA A 39 3.34 -7.34 9.67
CA ALA A 39 4.19 -8.33 8.98
C ALA A 39 3.41 -9.52 8.37
N GLY A 40 2.29 -9.90 8.99
CA GLY A 40 1.40 -10.97 8.52
C GLY A 40 0.52 -10.61 7.31
N SER A 41 0.56 -9.37 6.82
CA SER A 41 -0.28 -8.95 5.68
C SER A 41 0.13 -9.67 4.40
N GLN A 42 -0.82 -10.34 3.75
CA GLN A 42 -0.70 -10.95 2.43
C GLN A 42 -0.94 -9.93 1.32
N MET A 43 -1.83 -8.97 1.57
CA MET A 43 -2.06 -7.83 0.71
C MET A 43 -2.45 -6.59 1.52
N GLY A 44 -2.27 -5.43 0.90
CA GLY A 44 -2.69 -4.15 1.42
C GLY A 44 -3.20 -3.26 0.29
N LEU A 45 -4.33 -2.60 0.50
CA LEU A 45 -4.86 -1.56 -0.38
C LEU A 45 -4.96 -0.28 0.43
N SER A 46 -4.39 0.82 -0.05
CA SER A 46 -4.39 2.09 0.65
C SER A 46 -4.81 3.23 -0.28
N GLY A 47 -5.68 4.10 0.20
CA GLY A 47 -6.08 5.26 -0.58
C GLY A 47 -6.74 6.37 0.24
N ARG A 48 -6.94 7.52 -0.40
CA ARG A 48 -7.63 8.67 0.21
C ARG A 48 -9.04 8.27 0.63
N LEU A 49 -9.38 8.50 1.90
CA LEU A 49 -10.65 8.08 2.49
C LEU A 49 -11.83 8.60 1.65
N GLY A 50 -11.89 9.91 1.41
CA GLY A 50 -12.96 10.54 0.63
C GLY A 50 -13.19 9.96 -0.76
N TRP A 51 -12.18 9.37 -1.36
CA TRP A 51 -12.31 8.77 -2.67
C TRP A 51 -12.70 7.29 -2.58
N LEU A 52 -11.99 6.49 -1.77
CA LEU A 52 -12.37 5.10 -1.54
C LEU A 52 -13.84 5.00 -1.09
N MET A 53 -14.29 5.90 -0.19
CA MET A 53 -15.67 5.87 0.29
C MET A 53 -16.73 6.20 -0.79
N ARG A 54 -16.34 6.81 -1.91
CA ARG A 54 -17.22 7.14 -3.05
C ARG A 54 -17.11 6.15 -4.21
N ASP A 55 -16.12 5.26 -4.19
CA ASP A 55 -15.92 4.28 -5.25
C ASP A 55 -16.91 3.11 -5.09
N PRO A 56 -17.84 2.90 -6.05
CA PRO A 56 -18.83 1.83 -5.97
C PRO A 56 -18.20 0.43 -5.99
N ASN A 57 -17.05 0.24 -6.65
CA ASN A 57 -16.39 -1.06 -6.70
C ASN A 57 -15.67 -1.37 -5.38
N PHE A 58 -15.05 -0.37 -4.76
CA PHE A 58 -14.52 -0.51 -3.40
C PHE A 58 -15.63 -0.80 -2.39
N ARG A 59 -16.81 -0.19 -2.55
CA ARG A 59 -17.96 -0.50 -1.68
C ARG A 59 -18.43 -1.93 -1.83
N LYS A 60 -18.62 -2.38 -3.06
CA LYS A 60 -18.96 -3.79 -3.32
C LYS A 60 -17.94 -4.76 -2.71
N LEU A 61 -16.65 -4.42 -2.74
CA LEU A 61 -15.62 -5.23 -2.08
C LEU A 61 -15.78 -5.26 -0.56
N LEU A 62 -15.88 -4.10 0.08
CA LEU A 62 -16.09 -4.04 1.54
C LEU A 62 -17.37 -4.74 1.96
N ASP A 63 -18.42 -4.67 1.14
CA ASP A 63 -19.70 -5.31 1.38
C ASP A 63 -19.66 -6.84 1.22
N GLN A 64 -18.58 -7.42 0.68
CA GLN A 64 -18.31 -8.86 0.82
C GLN A 64 -18.08 -9.26 2.28
N SER A 65 -17.69 -8.29 3.11
CA SER A 65 -17.58 -8.40 4.56
C SER A 65 -18.50 -7.37 5.23
N PRO A 66 -19.84 -7.58 5.27
CA PRO A 66 -20.80 -6.58 5.71
C PRO A 66 -20.50 -5.97 7.08
N ALA A 67 -20.01 -6.79 8.03
CA ALA A 67 -19.59 -6.31 9.34
C ALA A 67 -18.41 -5.33 9.26
N VAL A 68 -17.42 -5.57 8.40
CA VAL A 68 -16.28 -4.66 8.20
C VAL A 68 -16.77 -3.34 7.62
N SER A 69 -17.60 -3.39 6.57
CA SER A 69 -18.22 -2.21 5.95
C SER A 69 -19.00 -1.40 6.99
N GLN A 70 -19.89 -2.06 7.73
CA GLN A 70 -20.71 -1.43 8.78
C GLN A 70 -19.85 -0.85 9.92
N SER A 71 -18.78 -1.53 10.33
CA SER A 71 -17.89 -1.03 11.39
C SER A 71 -17.19 0.26 10.99
N LEU A 72 -16.78 0.37 9.72
CA LEU A 72 -16.18 1.58 9.19
C LEU A 72 -17.20 2.72 9.16
N ASP A 73 -18.41 2.47 8.69
CA ASP A 73 -19.46 3.48 8.65
C ASP A 73 -19.86 3.95 10.07
N VAL A 74 -20.05 3.02 11.02
CA VAL A 74 -20.31 3.34 12.43
C VAL A 74 -19.15 4.14 13.01
N PHE A 75 -17.91 3.76 12.70
CA PHE A 75 -16.74 4.47 13.17
C PHE A 75 -16.73 5.91 12.68
N LEU A 76 -16.83 6.12 11.36
CA LEU A 76 -16.81 7.46 10.77
C LEU A 76 -17.97 8.33 11.28
N GLN A 77 -19.18 7.77 11.37
CA GLN A 77 -20.36 8.49 11.84
C GLN A 77 -20.18 8.98 13.28
N ARG A 78 -19.79 8.09 14.19
CA ARG A 78 -19.63 8.43 15.61
C ARG A 78 -18.37 9.24 15.88
N ALA A 79 -17.31 9.08 15.08
CA ALA A 79 -16.12 9.90 15.18
C ALA A 79 -16.27 11.28 14.52
N HIS A 80 -17.43 11.57 13.92
CA HIS A 80 -17.70 12.79 13.17
C HIS A 80 -16.71 13.05 12.03
N VAL A 81 -16.17 11.99 11.44
CA VAL A 81 -15.29 12.09 10.28
C VAL A 81 -16.15 12.20 9.03
N ASN A 82 -15.98 13.29 8.29
CA ASN A 82 -16.62 13.46 6.99
C ASN A 82 -15.57 13.21 5.88
N PRO A 83 -15.63 12.08 5.16
CA PRO A 83 -14.68 11.76 4.09
C PRO A 83 -14.59 12.82 2.99
N ALA A 84 -15.63 13.63 2.77
CA ALA A 84 -15.63 14.66 1.75
C ALA A 84 -14.73 15.87 2.10
N THR A 85 -14.54 16.15 3.39
CA THR A 85 -13.81 17.32 3.89
C THR A 85 -12.55 16.95 4.67
N ASP A 86 -12.50 15.73 5.21
CA ASP A 86 -11.34 15.16 5.88
C ASP A 86 -10.75 14.06 4.98
N PRO A 87 -9.70 14.39 4.20
CA PRO A 87 -9.26 13.51 3.14
C PRO A 87 -8.69 12.20 3.66
N GLY A 88 -8.09 12.21 4.87
CA GLY A 88 -7.47 11.07 5.55
C GLY A 88 -6.76 10.07 4.66
N ARG A 89 -6.58 8.87 5.16
CA ARG A 89 -6.25 7.68 4.39
C ARG A 89 -6.86 6.47 5.07
N LEU A 90 -7.42 5.60 4.26
CA LEU A 90 -7.91 4.29 4.66
C LEU A 90 -7.02 3.24 4.02
N THR A 91 -6.55 2.31 4.83
CA THR A 91 -5.82 1.13 4.39
C THR A 91 -6.58 -0.12 4.82
N VAL A 92 -6.74 -1.06 3.89
CA VAL A 92 -7.28 -2.39 4.13
C VAL A 92 -6.14 -3.39 4.02
N HIS A 93 -5.84 -4.09 5.11
CA HIS A 93 -4.89 -5.18 5.15
C HIS A 93 -5.63 -6.51 5.20
N LEU A 94 -5.12 -7.48 4.46
CA LEU A 94 -5.56 -8.87 4.55
C LEU A 94 -4.44 -9.71 5.18
N LEU A 95 -4.66 -10.22 6.39
CA LEU A 95 -3.70 -11.05 7.12
C LEU A 95 -3.95 -12.54 6.92
N ASP A 96 -5.16 -12.92 6.53
CA ASP A 96 -5.58 -14.29 6.21
C ASP A 96 -6.65 -14.24 5.13
N THR A 97 -6.76 -15.27 4.31
CA THR A 97 -7.85 -15.38 3.35
C THR A 97 -9.17 -15.53 4.11
N PRO A 98 -10.17 -14.66 3.90
CA PRO A 98 -11.46 -14.79 4.57
C PRO A 98 -12.10 -16.12 4.16
N ASP A 99 -12.84 -16.71 5.08
CA ASP A 99 -13.70 -17.87 4.81
C ASP A 99 -15.18 -17.44 4.88
N GLU A 100 -16.06 -18.18 4.20
CA GLU A 100 -17.49 -17.84 4.14
C GLU A 100 -18.16 -17.85 5.54
N ALA A 101 -17.62 -18.62 6.48
CA ALA A 101 -18.13 -18.71 7.84
C ALA A 101 -17.71 -17.52 8.71
N SER A 102 -16.61 -16.84 8.37
CA SER A 102 -16.00 -15.75 9.11
C SER A 102 -15.49 -14.66 8.14
N PRO A 103 -16.40 -13.93 7.47
CA PRO A 103 -16.03 -12.97 6.42
C PRO A 103 -15.25 -11.76 6.94
N THR A 104 -15.19 -11.54 8.26
CA THR A 104 -14.38 -10.49 8.90
C THR A 104 -12.96 -10.95 9.20
N LYS A 105 -12.72 -12.26 9.25
CA LYS A 105 -11.47 -12.85 9.75
C LYS A 105 -10.34 -12.52 8.81
N GLY A 106 -9.25 -12.00 9.39
CA GLY A 106 -8.07 -11.61 8.64
C GLY A 106 -8.18 -10.24 7.97
N VAL A 107 -9.31 -9.52 8.08
CA VAL A 107 -9.45 -8.16 7.55
C VAL A 107 -9.15 -7.14 8.64
N LEU A 108 -8.21 -6.25 8.36
CA LEU A 108 -7.79 -5.19 9.27
C LEU A 108 -7.83 -3.84 8.55
N LEU A 109 -8.58 -2.88 9.09
CA LEU A 109 -8.60 -1.51 8.60
C LEU A 109 -7.61 -0.66 9.39
N ALA A 110 -6.94 0.26 8.71
CA ALA A 110 -6.14 1.32 9.32
C ALA A 110 -6.58 2.68 8.79
N LEU A 111 -6.79 3.62 9.71
CA LEU A 111 -7.15 5.00 9.44
C LEU A 111 -5.99 5.89 9.91
N ASP A 112 -5.36 6.59 8.98
CA ASP A 112 -4.21 7.46 9.24
C ASP A 112 -4.19 8.71 8.36
N GLN A 113 -3.15 9.54 8.51
CA GLN A 113 -2.92 10.76 7.70
C GLN A 113 -4.09 11.77 7.72
N PHE A 114 -4.85 11.78 8.82
CA PHE A 114 -5.85 12.80 9.11
C PHE A 114 -5.16 14.11 9.50
N GLN A 115 -5.83 15.24 9.24
CA GLN A 115 -5.29 16.57 9.59
C GLN A 115 -5.09 16.71 11.11
N ASP A 116 -6.00 16.15 11.90
CA ASP A 116 -5.91 16.09 13.36
C ASP A 116 -6.03 14.64 13.86
N PRO A 117 -4.91 13.89 13.93
CA PRO A 117 -4.93 12.52 14.42
C PRO A 117 -5.29 12.44 15.91
N LYS A 118 -5.07 13.51 16.68
CA LYS A 118 -5.46 13.54 18.11
C LYS A 118 -6.96 13.65 18.28
N ALA A 119 -7.63 14.44 17.44
CA ALA A 119 -9.10 14.49 17.41
C ALA A 119 -9.68 13.11 17.12
N LEU A 120 -9.08 12.36 16.18
CA LEU A 120 -9.51 11.01 15.85
C LEU A 120 -9.34 10.03 17.02
N GLN A 121 -8.20 10.07 17.72
CA GLN A 121 -7.97 9.28 18.93
C GLN A 121 -8.93 9.65 20.07
N ASN A 122 -9.18 10.94 20.28
CA ASN A 122 -10.12 11.41 21.28
C ASN A 122 -11.56 10.96 20.96
N ALA A 123 -11.94 10.99 19.68
CA ALA A 123 -13.23 10.51 19.23
C ALA A 123 -13.40 9.00 19.47
N LEU A 124 -12.35 8.20 19.22
CA LEU A 124 -12.32 6.79 19.60
C LEU A 124 -12.56 6.60 21.11
N ALA A 125 -11.80 7.34 21.93
CA ALA A 125 -11.87 7.22 23.40
C ALA A 125 -13.21 7.67 23.99
N THR A 126 -13.87 8.65 23.37
CA THR A 126 -15.07 9.29 23.91
C THR A 126 -16.37 8.65 23.41
N ASN A 127 -16.39 8.20 22.15
CA ASN A 127 -17.63 7.82 21.47
C ASN A 127 -17.85 6.30 21.39
N PHE A 128 -16.87 5.50 21.84
CA PHE A 128 -16.92 4.04 21.80
C PHE A 128 -16.61 3.43 23.18
N PRO A 129 -17.41 2.44 23.63
CA PRO A 129 -17.18 1.78 24.91
C PRO A 129 -15.81 1.10 24.97
N PRO A 130 -15.02 1.29 26.03
CA PRO A 130 -13.75 0.57 26.20
C PRO A 130 -13.98 -0.90 26.59
N GLU A 131 -13.13 -1.80 26.13
CA GLU A 131 -13.14 -3.23 26.45
C GLU A 131 -11.71 -3.79 26.59
N GLY A 132 -11.10 -3.53 27.75
CA GLY A 132 -9.76 -4.02 28.06
C GLY A 132 -8.67 -3.33 27.23
N THR A 133 -7.54 -4.01 27.07
CA THR A 133 -6.33 -3.45 26.45
C THR A 133 -5.65 -4.49 25.58
N LEU A 134 -5.07 -4.05 24.47
CA LEU A 134 -4.17 -4.85 23.64
C LEU A 134 -2.79 -4.23 23.63
N ARG A 135 -1.75 -5.05 23.83
CA ARG A 135 -0.38 -4.58 23.76
C ARG A 135 0.05 -4.41 22.29
N TRP A 136 0.07 -3.17 21.82
CA TRP A 136 0.42 -2.79 20.45
C TRP A 136 1.78 -2.10 20.41
N ASN A 137 2.72 -2.64 19.63
CA ASN A 137 4.11 -2.13 19.52
C ASN A 137 4.75 -1.85 20.89
N GLY A 138 4.59 -2.80 21.83
CA GLY A 138 5.16 -2.72 23.16
C GLY A 138 4.38 -1.85 24.17
N ARG A 139 3.31 -1.15 23.76
CA ARG A 139 2.47 -0.31 24.64
C ARG A 139 1.06 -0.86 24.79
N ASP A 140 0.50 -0.76 25.97
CA ASP A 140 -0.89 -1.15 26.20
C ASP A 140 -1.82 -0.08 25.64
N CYS A 141 -2.60 -0.45 24.64
CA CYS A 141 -3.56 0.41 23.95
C CYS A 141 -4.98 -0.02 24.33
N PRO A 142 -5.86 0.90 24.79
CA PRO A 142 -7.25 0.59 25.05
C PRO A 142 -7.95 0.05 23.80
N LEU A 143 -8.69 -1.04 23.98
CA LEU A 143 -9.59 -1.55 22.95
C LEU A 143 -10.96 -0.91 23.14
N HIS A 144 -11.65 -0.66 22.04
CA HIS A 144 -12.99 -0.09 22.03
C HIS A 144 -13.93 -0.91 21.15
N VAL A 145 -15.17 -1.05 21.58
CA VAL A 145 -16.22 -1.76 20.86
C VAL A 145 -16.76 -0.87 19.73
N ILE A 146 -16.57 -1.30 18.48
CA ILE A 146 -17.14 -0.62 17.30
C ILE A 146 -18.45 -1.28 16.88
N LEU A 147 -18.41 -2.60 16.70
CA LEU A 147 -19.56 -3.40 16.30
C LEU A 147 -19.58 -4.68 17.14
N ASP A 148 -20.72 -4.96 17.74
CA ASP A 148 -20.96 -6.16 18.51
C ASP A 148 -22.36 -6.68 18.19
N VAL A 149 -22.43 -7.62 17.26
CA VAL A 149 -23.69 -8.14 16.74
C VAL A 149 -23.66 -9.66 16.78
N GLU A 150 -24.62 -10.22 17.51
CA GLU A 150 -24.96 -11.64 17.45
C GLU A 150 -26.41 -11.79 17.01
N SER A 151 -26.64 -12.38 15.84
CA SER A 151 -27.99 -12.67 15.34
C SER A 151 -28.01 -14.00 14.60
N GLY A 152 -28.62 -15.01 15.21
CA GLY A 152 -28.66 -16.37 14.66
C GLY A 152 -27.24 -16.95 14.54
N GLN A 153 -26.84 -17.30 13.32
CA GLN A 153 -25.48 -17.79 13.02
C GLN A 153 -24.48 -16.67 12.74
N PHE A 154 -24.93 -15.42 12.58
CA PHE A 154 -24.06 -14.29 12.31
C PHE A 154 -23.49 -13.73 13.62
N LYS A 155 -22.16 -13.72 13.72
CA LYS A 155 -21.43 -13.11 14.84
C LYS A 155 -20.36 -12.18 14.30
N ALA A 156 -20.41 -10.92 14.71
CA ALA A 156 -19.42 -9.92 14.35
C ALA A 156 -19.02 -9.11 15.58
N HIS A 157 -17.76 -9.30 16.01
CA HIS A 157 -17.17 -8.59 17.13
C HIS A 157 -15.96 -7.81 16.61
N LEU A 158 -16.19 -6.56 16.21
CA LEU A 158 -15.15 -5.68 15.71
C LEU A 158 -14.79 -4.64 16.76
N ARG A 159 -13.48 -4.52 16.97
CA ARG A 159 -12.87 -3.62 17.94
C ARG A 159 -11.98 -2.63 17.22
N ALA A 160 -11.69 -1.54 17.91
CA ALA A 160 -10.70 -0.60 17.47
C ALA A 160 -9.73 -0.24 18.59
N LEU A 161 -8.53 0.16 18.20
CA LEU A 161 -7.54 0.77 19.09
C LEU A 161 -6.83 1.91 18.37
N GLY A 162 -6.40 2.90 19.14
CA GLY A 162 -5.48 3.94 18.68
C GLY A 162 -4.05 3.56 18.98
N ASP A 163 -3.19 3.56 17.96
CA ASP A 163 -1.76 3.32 18.15
C ASP A 163 -1.00 4.59 18.59
N PRO A 164 0.24 4.45 19.07
CA PRO A 164 1.03 5.60 19.53
C PRO A 164 1.36 6.65 18.44
N ASP A 165 1.24 6.30 17.17
CA ASP A 165 1.56 7.17 16.03
C ASP A 165 0.33 7.97 15.55
N GLY A 166 -0.84 7.79 16.17
CA GLY A 166 -2.06 8.49 15.77
C GLY A 166 -2.96 7.70 14.82
N ARG A 167 -2.66 6.43 14.52
CA ARG A 167 -3.49 5.61 13.63
C ARG A 167 -4.59 4.90 14.42
N ILE A 168 -5.74 4.71 13.79
CA ILE A 168 -6.80 3.86 14.32
C ILE A 168 -6.80 2.55 13.56
N TRP A 169 -6.75 1.45 14.29
CA TRP A 169 -6.83 0.09 13.75
C TRP A 169 -8.20 -0.49 14.07
N ILE A 170 -8.90 -1.07 13.09
CA ILE A 170 -10.22 -1.70 13.27
C ILE A 170 -10.17 -3.12 12.72
N GLY A 171 -10.59 -4.10 13.52
CA GLY A 171 -10.64 -5.51 13.12
C GLY A 171 -11.25 -6.38 14.21
N ASP A 172 -11.40 -7.68 13.94
CA ASP A 172 -11.76 -8.61 15.00
C ASP A 172 -10.60 -8.79 15.98
N LEU A 173 -10.89 -9.24 17.20
CA LEU A 173 -9.87 -9.36 18.25
C LEU A 173 -8.72 -10.30 17.87
N ALA A 174 -8.98 -11.39 17.15
CA ALA A 174 -7.95 -12.33 16.72
C ALA A 174 -7.03 -11.69 15.67
N THR A 175 -7.60 -10.96 14.70
CA THR A 175 -6.87 -10.23 13.67
C THR A 175 -6.03 -9.10 14.28
N LEU A 176 -6.59 -8.31 15.20
CA LEU A 176 -5.86 -7.28 15.94
C LEU A 176 -4.71 -7.89 16.77
N THR A 177 -4.96 -9.00 17.46
CA THR A 177 -3.94 -9.70 18.26
C THR A 177 -2.82 -10.24 17.37
N LYS A 178 -3.16 -10.82 16.22
CA LYS A 178 -2.18 -11.28 15.23
C LYS A 178 -1.33 -10.13 14.71
N ALA A 179 -1.94 -8.99 14.38
CA ALA A 179 -1.23 -7.80 13.94
C ALA A 179 -0.30 -7.25 15.04
N ALA A 180 -0.78 -7.20 16.28
CA ALA A 180 -0.03 -6.70 17.44
C ALA A 180 1.20 -7.56 17.80
N ASN A 181 1.09 -8.88 17.61
CA ASN A 181 2.18 -9.83 17.85
C ASN A 181 3.20 -9.88 16.68
N GLY A 182 2.88 -9.25 15.55
CA GLY A 182 3.79 -9.16 14.41
C GLY A 182 4.95 -8.20 14.68
N ALA A 183 6.06 -8.39 13.97
CA ALA A 183 7.08 -7.35 13.90
C ALA A 183 6.49 -6.09 13.24
N PHE A 184 6.66 -4.94 13.89
CA PHE A 184 6.30 -3.65 13.30
C PHE A 184 7.43 -3.16 12.39
N GLY A 185 7.04 -2.65 11.23
CA GLY A 185 7.95 -2.29 10.15
C GLY A 185 7.78 -3.20 8.94
N PRO A 186 7.96 -2.67 7.73
CA PRO A 186 7.78 -3.46 6.52
C PRO A 186 8.90 -4.50 6.44
N PRO A 187 8.60 -5.75 6.05
CA PRO A 187 9.64 -6.72 5.72
C PRO A 187 10.64 -6.12 4.72
N PRO A 188 11.95 -6.43 4.79
CA PRO A 188 12.97 -5.75 3.99
C PRO A 188 12.68 -5.72 2.48
N LEU A 189 12.13 -6.81 1.93
CA LEU A 189 11.73 -6.89 0.53
C LEU A 189 10.52 -5.99 0.21
N LEU A 190 9.49 -5.96 1.08
CA LEU A 190 8.38 -5.01 0.93
C LEU A 190 8.89 -3.57 0.96
N ALA A 191 9.77 -3.23 1.91
CA ALA A 191 10.39 -1.93 2.00
C ALA A 191 11.18 -1.58 0.73
N ARG A 192 11.85 -2.58 0.14
CA ARG A 192 12.62 -2.46 -1.11
C ARG A 192 11.73 -2.12 -2.29
N ALA A 193 10.67 -2.88 -2.53
CA ALA A 193 9.74 -2.60 -3.63
C ALA A 193 9.03 -1.26 -3.41
N ALA A 194 8.56 -1.00 -2.19
CA ALA A 194 7.78 0.20 -1.88
C ALA A 194 8.58 1.50 -1.96
N ALA A 195 9.91 1.44 -1.86
CA ALA A 195 10.78 2.60 -2.07
C ALA A 195 10.73 3.16 -3.51
N TRP A 196 10.19 2.42 -4.47
CA TRP A 196 10.14 2.82 -5.89
C TRP A 196 8.81 3.42 -6.31
N ILE A 197 7.81 3.43 -5.45
CA ILE A 197 6.50 4.04 -5.73
C ILE A 197 6.39 5.42 -5.07
N THR A 198 5.57 6.28 -5.67
CA THR A 198 5.28 7.62 -5.18
C THR A 198 4.64 7.53 -3.80
N GLN A 199 5.26 8.15 -2.79
CA GLN A 199 4.87 8.01 -1.38
C GLN A 199 3.42 8.43 -1.11
N ASP A 200 3.01 9.56 -1.68
CA ASP A 200 1.70 10.18 -1.41
C ASP A 200 0.66 9.90 -2.51
N ALA A 201 0.93 8.91 -3.38
CA ALA A 201 -0.02 8.53 -4.40
C ALA A 201 -1.38 8.23 -3.76
N PRO A 202 -2.48 8.79 -4.28
CA PRO A 202 -3.78 8.73 -3.63
C PRO A 202 -4.40 7.34 -3.63
N LEU A 203 -3.84 6.41 -4.39
CA LEU A 203 -4.17 5.00 -4.40
C LEU A 203 -2.91 4.16 -4.61
N GLN A 204 -2.71 3.20 -3.73
CA GLN A 204 -1.55 2.32 -3.70
C GLN A 204 -1.96 0.95 -3.20
N GLY A 205 -1.15 -0.06 -3.51
CA GLY A 205 -1.34 -1.38 -2.92
C GLY A 205 -0.08 -2.22 -2.96
N PHE A 206 -0.10 -3.29 -2.18
CA PHE A 206 0.87 -4.36 -2.30
C PHE A 206 0.18 -5.72 -2.20
N LEU A 207 0.85 -6.73 -2.73
CA LEU A 207 0.44 -8.12 -2.63
C LEU A 207 1.68 -9.01 -2.55
N LYS A 208 1.53 -10.17 -1.89
CA LYS A 208 2.49 -11.28 -1.88
C LYS A 208 2.03 -12.33 -2.90
N PRO A 209 2.54 -12.33 -4.14
CA PRO A 209 2.01 -13.19 -5.18
C PRO A 209 2.03 -14.67 -4.82
N GLU A 210 3.14 -15.14 -4.24
CA GLU A 210 3.31 -16.55 -3.88
C GLU A 210 2.31 -17.02 -2.81
N ASP A 211 2.01 -16.19 -1.82
CA ASP A 211 1.04 -16.53 -0.76
C ASP A 211 -0.38 -16.60 -1.34
N ILE A 212 -0.72 -15.66 -2.23
CA ILE A 212 -2.02 -15.63 -2.92
C ILE A 212 -2.15 -16.84 -3.85
N LEU A 213 -1.14 -17.12 -4.67
CA LEU A 213 -1.13 -18.24 -5.61
C LEU A 213 -1.20 -19.58 -4.87
N ARG A 214 -0.53 -19.72 -3.72
CA ARG A 214 -0.63 -20.91 -2.86
C ARG A 214 -2.06 -21.07 -2.33
N GLY A 215 -2.64 -20.03 -1.76
CA GLY A 215 -4.01 -20.08 -1.24
C GLY A 215 -5.08 -20.38 -2.31
N LEU A 216 -4.89 -19.91 -3.54
CA LEU A 216 -5.79 -20.21 -4.66
C LEU A 216 -5.68 -21.68 -5.11
N ARG A 217 -4.46 -22.23 -5.15
CA ARG A 217 -4.23 -23.66 -5.46
C ARG A 217 -4.88 -24.56 -4.41
N ASP A 218 -4.73 -24.22 -3.13
CA ASP A 218 -5.28 -25.00 -2.02
C ASP A 218 -6.83 -24.99 -2.01
N LYS A 219 -7.47 -23.96 -2.58
CA LYS A 219 -8.94 -23.84 -2.70
C LYS A 219 -9.50 -24.34 -4.04
N ALA A 220 -8.71 -25.01 -4.88
CA ALA A 220 -9.12 -25.54 -6.20
C ALA A 220 -9.74 -24.50 -7.16
N HIS A 221 -9.38 -23.23 -7.01
CA HIS A 221 -9.80 -22.16 -7.91
C HIS A 221 -8.75 -21.92 -9.00
N GLU A 222 -8.45 -22.95 -9.81
CA GLU A 222 -7.37 -22.92 -10.81
C GLU A 222 -7.59 -21.85 -11.90
N ASN A 223 -8.86 -21.53 -12.23
CA ASN A 223 -9.20 -20.53 -13.24
C ASN A 223 -8.97 -19.07 -12.79
N LEU A 224 -8.67 -18.86 -11.50
CA LEU A 224 -8.34 -17.56 -10.93
C LEU A 224 -6.82 -17.37 -10.79
N ALA A 225 -5.98 -18.24 -11.37
CA ALA A 225 -4.54 -18.00 -11.50
C ALA A 225 -4.30 -16.80 -12.42
N VAL A 226 -4.49 -15.62 -11.83
CA VAL A 226 -4.16 -14.29 -12.32
C VAL A 226 -2.75 -14.33 -12.91
N GLU A 227 -2.47 -13.49 -13.92
CA GLU A 227 -1.13 -13.26 -14.50
C GLU A 227 -0.12 -12.69 -13.47
N LEU A 228 -0.27 -12.97 -12.18
CA LEU A 228 0.67 -12.60 -11.15
C LEU A 228 2.03 -13.27 -11.45
N PRO A 229 3.12 -12.49 -11.41
CA PRO A 229 4.45 -13.04 -11.59
C PRO A 229 4.77 -14.03 -10.48
N GLN A 230 5.41 -15.14 -10.86
CA GLN A 230 5.93 -16.15 -9.95
C GLN A 230 7.39 -15.84 -9.59
N GLY A 231 7.83 -16.33 -8.44
CA GLY A 231 9.20 -16.19 -7.94
C GLY A 231 9.49 -14.87 -7.24
N ILE A 232 8.50 -13.99 -7.05
CA ILE A 232 8.70 -12.72 -6.34
C ILE A 232 8.01 -12.71 -4.98
N ALA A 233 8.63 -12.04 -4.01
CA ALA A 233 8.11 -11.95 -2.65
C ALA A 233 7.01 -10.89 -2.53
N TYR A 234 7.21 -9.73 -3.16
CA TYR A 234 6.25 -8.63 -3.12
C TYR A 234 6.12 -7.97 -4.48
N LEU A 235 4.88 -7.59 -4.80
CA LEU A 235 4.53 -6.64 -5.84
C LEU A 235 3.86 -5.45 -5.16
N VAL A 236 4.34 -4.25 -5.46
CA VAL A 236 3.83 -2.97 -4.95
C VAL A 236 3.45 -2.10 -6.14
N TRP A 237 2.39 -1.35 -6.01
CA TRP A 237 1.91 -0.47 -7.07
C TRP A 237 1.33 0.84 -6.52
N SER A 238 1.36 1.88 -7.35
CA SER A 238 0.72 3.16 -7.07
C SER A 238 0.08 3.74 -8.32
N VAL A 239 -1.00 4.50 -8.13
CA VAL A 239 -1.70 5.21 -9.19
C VAL A 239 -1.87 6.67 -8.77
N THR A 240 -1.38 7.57 -9.61
CA THR A 240 -1.52 9.01 -9.47
C THR A 240 -2.45 9.53 -10.57
N PRO A 241 -3.60 10.15 -10.22
CA PRO A 241 -4.50 10.77 -11.19
C PRO A 241 -3.81 11.89 -11.97
N PRO A 242 -4.26 12.13 -13.20
CA PRO A 242 -3.84 13.31 -13.92
C PRO A 242 -4.35 14.59 -13.27
N ALA A 243 -3.60 15.68 -13.46
CA ALA A 243 -4.02 17.02 -13.02
C ALA A 243 -5.21 17.56 -13.84
N SER A 244 -5.39 17.07 -15.07
CA SER A 244 -6.49 17.45 -15.98
C SER A 244 -7.01 16.22 -16.72
N LYS A 245 -8.29 16.22 -17.12
CA LYS A 245 -8.93 15.06 -17.77
C LYS A 245 -8.23 14.53 -19.03
N ASP A 246 -7.51 15.39 -19.75
CA ASP A 246 -6.82 15.02 -21.00
C ASP A 246 -5.39 14.46 -20.78
N GLN A 247 -4.92 14.39 -19.54
CA GLN A 247 -3.60 13.84 -19.20
C GLN A 247 -3.72 12.37 -18.77
N PRO A 248 -2.67 11.56 -19.00
CA PRO A 248 -2.65 10.17 -18.55
C PRO A 248 -2.47 10.08 -17.03
N TYR A 249 -2.99 8.98 -16.45
CA TYR A 249 -2.61 8.53 -15.12
C TYR A 249 -1.14 8.13 -15.11
N GLU A 250 -0.45 8.39 -14.00
CA GLU A 250 0.85 7.79 -13.74
C GLU A 250 0.66 6.55 -12.89
N MET A 251 1.14 5.40 -13.38
CA MET A 251 1.12 4.14 -12.67
C MET A 251 2.56 3.68 -12.45
N GLU A 252 2.90 3.32 -11.23
CA GLU A 252 4.19 2.74 -10.88
C GLU A 252 3.97 1.33 -10.33
N LEU A 253 4.86 0.43 -10.72
CA LEU A 253 4.88 -0.98 -10.32
C LEU A 253 6.30 -1.31 -9.88
N ALA A 254 6.44 -1.99 -8.76
CA ALA A 254 7.73 -2.43 -8.27
C ALA A 254 7.61 -3.84 -7.70
N VAL A 255 8.60 -4.67 -7.99
CA VAL A 255 8.70 -6.05 -7.51
C VAL A 255 9.99 -6.24 -6.74
N SER A 256 9.96 -7.13 -5.75
CA SER A 256 11.15 -7.53 -4.99
C SER A 256 11.09 -9.03 -4.68
N GLY A 257 12.26 -9.67 -4.61
CA GLY A 257 12.37 -11.10 -4.43
C GLY A 257 13.79 -11.61 -4.65
N GLU A 258 13.92 -12.91 -4.84
CA GLU A 258 15.20 -13.50 -5.19
C GLU A 258 15.59 -13.16 -6.65
N GLU A 259 16.89 -13.09 -6.92
CA GLU A 259 17.44 -12.73 -8.24
C GLU A 259 16.86 -13.59 -9.38
N ALA A 260 16.72 -14.90 -9.16
CA ALA A 260 16.12 -15.81 -10.13
C ALA A 260 14.66 -15.44 -10.45
N GLY A 261 13.87 -15.07 -9.44
CA GLY A 261 12.48 -14.66 -9.62
C GLY A 261 12.35 -13.30 -10.30
N ILE A 262 13.23 -12.35 -9.98
CA ILE A 262 13.29 -11.05 -10.66
C ILE A 262 13.64 -11.23 -12.15
N ALA A 263 14.59 -12.10 -12.48
CA ALA A 263 14.92 -12.42 -13.86
C ALA A 263 13.72 -13.01 -14.63
N GLN A 264 12.94 -13.89 -13.99
CA GLN A 264 11.71 -14.46 -14.58
C GLN A 264 10.58 -13.44 -14.74
N THR A 265 10.53 -12.43 -13.87
CA THR A 265 9.48 -11.39 -13.88
C THR A 265 9.76 -10.27 -14.88
N THR A 266 11.02 -10.09 -15.29
CA THR A 266 11.41 -9.02 -16.22
C THR A 266 10.65 -9.06 -17.56
N PRO A 267 10.50 -10.22 -18.24
CA PRO A 267 9.66 -10.31 -19.44
C PRO A 267 8.18 -9.96 -19.21
N TRP A 268 7.64 -10.27 -18.03
CA TRP A 268 6.26 -9.91 -17.67
C TRP A 268 6.11 -8.38 -17.55
N MET A 269 7.06 -7.69 -16.91
CA MET A 269 7.06 -6.22 -16.84
C MET A 269 7.22 -5.57 -18.22
N GLN A 270 8.05 -6.16 -19.09
CA GLN A 270 8.21 -5.68 -20.47
C GLN A 270 6.92 -5.84 -21.28
N ARG A 271 6.15 -6.93 -21.08
CA ARG A 271 4.83 -7.09 -21.71
C ARG A 271 3.84 -6.02 -21.24
N LEU A 272 3.81 -5.73 -19.93
CA LEU A 272 2.99 -4.62 -19.40
C LEU A 272 3.39 -3.26 -20.00
N ALA A 273 4.69 -2.99 -20.12
CA ALA A 273 5.20 -1.78 -20.77
C ALA A 273 4.79 -1.70 -22.26
N ALA A 274 4.82 -2.81 -22.98
CA ALA A 274 4.41 -2.85 -24.39
C ALA A 274 2.90 -2.61 -24.57
N ILE A 275 2.06 -3.14 -23.67
CA ILE A 275 0.60 -2.85 -23.65
C ILE A 275 0.35 -1.36 -23.38
N ALA A 276 1.13 -0.75 -22.49
CA ALA A 276 1.06 0.69 -22.22
C ALA A 276 1.44 1.54 -23.45
N GLY A 277 2.52 1.15 -24.15
CA GLY A 277 3.09 1.92 -25.26
C GLY A 277 2.33 1.82 -26.59
N SER A 278 1.58 0.75 -26.84
CA SER A 278 0.89 0.52 -28.12
C SER A 278 -0.32 1.43 -28.38
N VAL A 279 -0.81 2.13 -27.36
CA VAL A 279 -2.04 2.94 -27.42
C VAL A 279 -1.76 4.45 -27.33
N GLN A 280 -0.55 4.84 -26.94
CA GLN A 280 -0.15 6.25 -26.85
C GLN A 280 0.30 6.78 -28.23
N LYS A 281 -0.63 7.36 -28.99
CA LYS A 281 -0.27 8.16 -30.17
C LYS A 281 0.44 9.47 -29.73
N GLY A 282 1.75 9.40 -29.54
CA GLY A 282 2.67 10.47 -29.94
C GLY A 282 3.03 11.61 -28.98
N GLN A 283 2.65 11.61 -27.69
CA GLN A 283 3.05 12.72 -26.79
C GLN A 283 3.46 12.34 -25.35
N ALA A 284 3.46 11.06 -24.97
CA ALA A 284 3.92 10.64 -23.65
C ALA A 284 5.31 9.98 -23.73
N PRO A 285 6.20 10.23 -22.74
CA PRO A 285 7.49 9.55 -22.66
C PRO A 285 7.30 8.04 -22.53
N PRO A 286 8.24 7.24 -23.06
CA PRO A 286 8.15 5.80 -23.03
C PRO A 286 8.13 5.26 -21.60
N PRO A 287 7.61 4.04 -21.39
CA PRO A 287 7.74 3.33 -20.12
C PRO A 287 9.19 3.34 -19.59
N GLU A 288 9.35 3.62 -18.30
CA GLU A 288 10.67 3.59 -17.64
C GLU A 288 10.79 2.28 -16.87
N ILE A 289 11.75 1.43 -17.25
CA ILE A 289 12.08 0.20 -16.53
C ILE A 289 13.43 0.39 -15.84
N GLN A 290 13.49 0.07 -14.56
CA GLN A 290 14.74 -0.01 -13.81
C GLN A 290 14.82 -1.37 -13.13
N SER A 291 16.01 -1.92 -12.99
CA SER A 291 16.21 -3.19 -12.30
C SER A 291 17.51 -3.20 -11.52
N GLY A 292 17.50 -3.99 -10.45
CA GLY A 292 18.67 -4.36 -9.68
C GLY A 292 18.71 -5.88 -9.48
N LYS A 293 19.54 -6.33 -8.54
CA LYS A 293 19.73 -7.75 -8.26
C LYS A 293 18.46 -8.42 -7.73
N ASP A 294 17.77 -7.77 -6.81
CA ASP A 294 16.65 -8.30 -6.00
C ASP A 294 15.35 -7.48 -6.15
N TRP A 295 15.30 -6.60 -7.15
CA TRP A 295 14.13 -5.76 -7.43
C TRP A 295 14.05 -5.33 -8.90
N ALA A 296 12.85 -4.97 -9.34
CA ALA A 296 12.62 -4.28 -10.60
C ALA A 296 11.45 -3.30 -10.47
N SER A 297 11.46 -2.21 -11.21
CA SER A 297 10.40 -1.20 -11.23
C SER A 297 10.01 -0.81 -12.65
N LEU A 298 8.76 -0.40 -12.82
CA LEU A 298 8.15 0.03 -14.06
C LEU A 298 7.30 1.27 -13.78
N ARG A 299 7.57 2.37 -14.48
CA ARG A 299 6.70 3.55 -14.50
C ARG A 299 6.01 3.65 -15.85
N LEU A 300 4.70 3.80 -15.81
CA LEU A 300 3.80 3.86 -16.96
C LEU A 300 2.99 5.14 -16.92
N ARG A 301 2.67 5.67 -18.09
CA ARG A 301 1.57 6.61 -18.28
C ARG A 301 0.46 5.88 -19.00
N LEU A 302 -0.76 5.93 -18.48
CA LEU A 302 -1.88 5.12 -18.94
C LEU A 302 -3.17 5.94 -19.01
N THR A 303 -4.06 5.59 -19.93
CA THR A 303 -5.46 6.03 -19.86
C THR A 303 -6.18 5.34 -18.70
N GLY A 304 -7.35 5.83 -18.32
CA GLY A 304 -8.11 5.21 -17.24
C GLY A 304 -8.42 3.73 -17.50
N ALA A 305 -9.00 3.42 -18.65
CA ALA A 305 -9.31 2.04 -19.03
C ALA A 305 -8.09 1.10 -18.96
N GLN A 306 -6.89 1.60 -19.27
CA GLN A 306 -5.67 0.80 -19.20
C GLN A 306 -5.20 0.56 -17.76
N VAL A 307 -5.30 1.54 -16.86
CA VAL A 307 -4.97 1.29 -15.45
C VAL A 307 -5.94 0.27 -14.87
N GLU A 308 -7.22 0.34 -15.20
CA GLU A 308 -8.21 -0.66 -14.78
C GLU A 308 -7.88 -2.06 -15.31
N GLU A 309 -7.45 -2.17 -16.58
CA GLU A 309 -7.00 -3.46 -17.14
C GLU A 309 -5.78 -4.01 -16.41
N VAL A 310 -4.76 -3.18 -16.13
CA VAL A 310 -3.57 -3.61 -15.40
C VAL A 310 -3.94 -4.01 -13.97
N LEU A 311 -4.77 -3.22 -13.26
CA LEU A 311 -5.24 -3.57 -11.92
C LEU A 311 -6.05 -4.87 -11.92
N SER A 312 -6.89 -5.10 -12.92
CA SER A 312 -7.61 -6.37 -13.09
C SER A 312 -6.65 -7.55 -13.27
N LYS A 313 -5.57 -7.38 -14.05
CA LYS A 313 -4.48 -8.39 -14.20
C LYS A 313 -3.67 -8.61 -12.94
N LEU A 314 -3.81 -7.74 -11.92
CA LEU A 314 -3.22 -7.92 -10.59
C LEU A 314 -4.24 -8.46 -9.57
N GLY A 315 -5.45 -8.83 -10.02
CA GLY A 315 -6.53 -9.25 -9.14
C GLY A 315 -7.14 -8.10 -8.32
N GLN A 316 -6.90 -6.85 -8.72
CA GLN A 316 -7.38 -5.62 -8.07
C GLN A 316 -8.55 -4.97 -8.85
N SER A 317 -9.40 -5.79 -9.47
CA SER A 317 -10.52 -5.33 -10.33
C SER A 317 -11.62 -4.55 -9.59
N PHE A 318 -11.56 -4.51 -8.26
CA PHE A 318 -12.49 -3.79 -7.40
C PHE A 318 -12.12 -2.31 -7.18
N VAL A 319 -11.03 -1.82 -7.78
CA VAL A 319 -10.59 -0.43 -7.62
C VAL A 319 -10.95 0.37 -8.86
N SER A 320 -11.85 1.34 -8.73
CA SER A 320 -12.12 2.32 -9.79
C SER A 320 -11.17 3.50 -9.69
N LEU A 321 -10.88 4.13 -10.82
CA LEU A 321 -9.86 5.17 -10.87
C LEU A 321 -10.30 6.52 -10.31
N PRO A 322 -9.32 7.33 -9.86
CA PRO A 322 -9.61 8.67 -9.40
C PRO A 322 -10.01 9.50 -10.60
N GLN A 323 -11.17 10.15 -10.57
CA GLN A 323 -11.40 11.21 -11.56
C GLN A 323 -10.40 12.34 -11.32
N ALA A 324 -9.96 13.01 -12.39
CA ALA A 324 -9.06 14.15 -12.31
C ALA A 324 -9.55 15.13 -11.24
N THR A 325 -8.64 15.59 -10.37
CA THR A 325 -9.01 16.56 -9.34
C THR A 325 -9.41 17.85 -10.07
N PRO A 326 -10.64 18.35 -9.91
CA PRO A 326 -10.97 19.64 -10.50
C PRO A 326 -10.08 20.68 -9.83
N THR A 327 -9.17 21.27 -10.59
CA THR A 327 -8.52 22.52 -10.20
C THR A 327 -9.65 23.50 -9.95
N LYS A 328 -9.79 23.96 -8.70
CA LYS A 328 -10.65 25.12 -8.42
C LYS A 328 -10.13 26.26 -9.30
N ALA A 329 -10.95 26.68 -10.25
CA ALA A 329 -10.78 27.95 -10.96
C ALA A 329 -11.00 29.11 -9.99
#